data_AF-A0A1H9MGJ7-F1
#
_entry.id   AF-A0A1H9MGJ7-F1
#
_cell.length_a   1.000
_cell.length_b   1.000
_cell.length_c   1.000
_cell.angle_alpha   90.00
_cell.angle_beta   90.00
_cell.angle_gamma   90.00
#
_symmetry.space_group_name_H-M   'P 1'
#
loop_
_entity.id
_entity.type
_entity.pdbx_description
1 polymer ?
#
loop_
_entity_poly.entity_id
_entity_poly.type
_entity_poly.pdbx_seq_one_letter_code
_entity_poly.pdbx_strand_id
1 'polypeptide(L)'
;MALKTFIKEFGAFLGEKESLLDKNYQHVAEKIELHWGYDEFYPFIEKLLVDRRDQRRSGFPIEAAMEISALHSIHERLYPPKNKRY
;
A
#
# COMPACT_ATOMS: atom_id res chain seq x y z
N MET A 1 -5.33 12.24 3.39
CA MET A 1 -4.14 13.08 3.08
C MET A 1 -3.34 12.39 1.97
N ALA A 2 -2.23 12.95 1.48
CA ALA A 2 -1.36 12.21 0.56
C ALA A 2 -0.48 11.22 1.36
N LEU A 3 -0.46 9.95 0.97
CA LEU A 3 0.38 8.91 1.57
C LEU A 3 1.85 9.30 1.55
N LYS A 4 2.30 9.94 0.47
CA LYS A 4 3.68 10.46 0.34
C LYS A 4 4.07 11.36 1.52
N THR A 5 3.13 12.16 2.02
CA THR A 5 3.36 13.07 3.16
C THR A 5 3.04 12.44 4.51
N PHE A 6 2.11 11.49 4.54
CA PHE A 6 1.69 10.80 5.76
C PHE A 6 2.74 9.78 6.24
N ILE A 7 3.37 9.05 5.32
CA ILE A 7 4.35 7.99 5.62
C ILE A 7 5.71 8.44 5.10
N LYS A 8 6.61 8.81 6.03
CA LYS A 8 7.94 9.35 5.70
C LYS A 8 8.78 8.37 4.86
N GLU A 9 8.72 7.09 5.19
CA GLU A 9 9.44 6.01 4.49
C GLU A 9 8.93 5.82 3.07
N PHE A 10 7.62 6.00 2.86
CA PHE A 10 7.01 5.91 1.54
C PHE A 10 7.35 7.13 0.69
N GLY A 11 7.36 8.31 1.31
CA GLY A 11 7.89 9.53 0.70
C GLY A 11 9.35 9.39 0.26
N ALA A 12 10.19 8.76 1.11
CA ALA A 12 11.57 8.47 0.77
C ALA A 12 11.71 7.44 -0.37
N PHE A 13 10.82 6.44 -0.43
CA PHE A 13 10.78 5.47 -1.53
C PHE A 13 10.41 6.12 -2.87
N LEU A 14 9.43 7.02 -2.89
CA LEU A 14 9.01 7.74 -4.10
C LEU A 14 10.01 8.81 -4.54
N GLY A 15 10.72 9.42 -3.58
CA GLY A 15 11.64 10.54 -3.85
C GLY A 15 10.90 11.71 -4.50
N GLU A 16 11.34 12.13 -5.68
CA GLU A 16 10.73 13.23 -6.43
C GLU A 16 9.44 12.82 -7.17
N LYS A 17 9.15 11.52 -7.30
CA LYS A 17 7.98 11.05 -8.05
C LYS A 17 6.67 11.28 -7.29
N GLU A 18 5.59 11.52 -8.02
CA GLU A 18 4.23 11.52 -7.47
C GLU A 18 3.76 10.08 -7.23
N SER A 19 2.96 9.87 -6.18
CA SER A 19 2.31 8.59 -5.95
C SER A 19 1.13 8.43 -6.89
N LEU A 20 1.10 7.32 -7.63
CA LEU A 20 -0.07 6.94 -8.40
C LEU A 20 -1.24 6.56 -7.51
N LEU A 21 -0.97 6.03 -6.30
CA LEU A 21 -2.02 5.78 -5.32
C LEU A 21 -2.69 7.08 -4.88
N ASP A 22 -1.92 8.12 -4.58
CA ASP A 22 -2.47 9.42 -4.18
C ASP A 22 -3.22 10.10 -5.33
N LYS A 23 -2.75 9.95 -6.58
CA LYS A 23 -3.31 10.65 -7.75
C LYS A 23 -4.51 9.97 -8.37
N ASN A 24 -4.43 8.65 -8.57
CA ASN A 24 -5.42 7.87 -9.34
C ASN A 24 -6.28 6.97 -8.45
N TYR A 25 -5.83 6.67 -7.22
CA TYR A 25 -6.48 5.73 -6.33
C TYR A 25 -6.67 6.30 -4.92
N GLN A 26 -7.18 7.54 -4.84
CA GLN A 26 -7.35 8.25 -3.57
C GLN A 26 -8.15 7.44 -2.53
N HIS A 27 -9.17 6.69 -2.96
CA HIS A 27 -9.94 5.79 -2.09
C HIS A 27 -9.11 4.63 -1.50
N VAL A 28 -8.07 4.19 -2.20
CA VAL A 28 -7.10 3.22 -1.68
C VAL A 28 -6.18 3.92 -0.69
N ALA A 29 -5.67 5.10 -1.04
CA ALA A 29 -4.80 5.89 -0.17
C ALA A 29 -5.45 6.18 1.19
N GLU A 30 -6.71 6.62 1.20
CA GLU A 30 -7.46 6.88 2.44
C GLU A 30 -7.65 5.62 3.30
N LYS A 31 -7.89 4.46 2.68
CA LYS A 31 -8.00 3.19 3.40
C LYS A 31 -6.66 2.73 3.98
N ILE A 32 -5.58 2.90 3.21
CA ILE A 32 -4.21 2.62 3.67
C ILE A 32 -3.90 3.48 4.89
N GLU A 33 -4.21 4.78 4.84
CA GLU A 33 -4.04 5.71 5.95
C GLU A 33 -4.83 5.24 7.18
N LEU A 34 -6.10 4.85 7.01
CA LEU A 34 -6.96 4.40 8.10
C LEU A 34 -6.47 3.11 8.79
N HIS A 35 -5.86 2.20 8.02
CA HIS A 35 -5.38 0.91 8.54
C HIS A 35 -3.88 0.96 8.90
N TRP A 36 -3.20 2.08 8.69
CA TRP A 36 -1.76 2.18 8.88
C TRP A 36 -1.38 2.00 10.35
N GLY A 37 -0.43 1.08 10.61
CA GLY A 37 -0.03 0.71 11.96
C GLY A 37 -0.95 -0.28 12.69
N TYR A 38 -2.03 -0.72 12.04
CA TYR A 38 -2.92 -1.75 12.56
C TYR A 38 -2.74 -3.09 11.84
N ASP A 39 -3.15 -4.18 12.48
CA ASP A 39 -3.07 -5.54 11.92
C ASP A 39 -4.03 -5.71 10.73
N GLU A 40 -5.13 -4.94 10.66
CA GLU A 40 -6.08 -4.96 9.54
C GLU A 40 -5.46 -4.43 8.23
N PHE A 41 -4.26 -3.82 8.28
CA PHE A 41 -3.51 -3.42 7.10
C PHE A 41 -3.16 -4.62 6.20
N TYR A 42 -2.70 -5.73 6.79
CA TYR A 42 -2.26 -6.90 6.05
C TYR A 42 -3.35 -7.50 5.16
N PRO A 43 -4.54 -7.89 5.68
CA PRO A 43 -5.60 -8.44 4.83
C PRO A 43 -6.09 -7.43 3.79
N PHE A 44 -6.02 -6.13 4.07
CA PHE A 44 -6.38 -5.10 3.09
C PHE A 44 -5.39 -5.02 1.93
N ILE A 45 -4.09 -4.96 2.22
CA ILE A 45 -3.03 -4.89 1.21
C ILE A 45 -2.91 -6.19 0.41
N GLU A 46 -2.99 -7.34 1.09
CA GLU A 46 -3.01 -8.64 0.41
C GLU A 46 -4.17 -8.71 -0.55
N LYS A 47 -5.37 -8.24 -0.16
CA LYS A 47 -6.50 -8.17 -1.07
C LYS A 47 -6.19 -7.32 -2.30
N LEU A 48 -5.56 -6.15 -2.15
CA LEU A 48 -5.20 -5.31 -3.31
C LEU A 48 -4.17 -5.98 -4.25
N LEU A 49 -3.23 -6.76 -3.70
CA LEU A 49 -2.23 -7.50 -4.49
C LEU A 49 -2.79 -8.79 -5.13
N VAL A 50 -3.73 -9.44 -4.46
CA VAL A 50 -4.34 -10.72 -4.84
C VAL A 50 -5.56 -10.53 -5.74
N ASP A 51 -6.19 -9.35 -5.78
CA ASP A 51 -7.33 -9.02 -6.66
C ASP A 51 -6.92 -8.87 -8.14
N ARG A 52 -6.28 -9.93 -8.65
CA ARG A 52 -6.13 -10.28 -10.06
C ARG A 52 -7.34 -11.10 -10.56
N ARG A 53 -8.38 -11.28 -9.73
CA ARG A 53 -9.36 -12.36 -9.87
C ARG A 53 -10.53 -12.06 -10.79
N ASP A 54 -10.75 -10.82 -11.20
CA ASP A 54 -11.86 -10.50 -12.10
C ASP A 54 -11.35 -10.01 -13.46
N GLN A 55 -11.39 -10.89 -14.47
CA GLN A 55 -10.94 -10.71 -15.86
C GLN A 55 -11.54 -9.47 -16.59
N ARG A 56 -12.41 -8.69 -15.93
CA ARG A 56 -13.02 -7.46 -16.45
C ARG A 56 -12.45 -6.17 -15.86
N ARG A 57 -11.68 -6.21 -14.77
CA ARG A 57 -11.00 -5.04 -14.21
C ARG A 57 -9.51 -5.21 -14.49
N SER A 58 -8.97 -4.41 -15.42
CA SER A 58 -7.53 -4.27 -15.56
C SER A 58 -6.95 -4.03 -14.16
N GLY A 59 -6.10 -4.95 -13.68
CA GLY A 59 -5.51 -4.83 -12.34
C GLY A 59 -4.73 -3.53 -12.17
N PHE A 60 -4.12 -3.33 -11.01
CA PHE A 60 -3.26 -2.16 -10.83
C PHE A 60 -2.15 -2.13 -11.89
N PRO A 61 -1.84 -0.96 -12.46
CA PRO A 61 -0.64 -0.80 -13.27
C PRO A 61 0.58 -1.15 -12.43
N ILE A 62 1.65 -1.59 -13.09
CA ILE A 62 2.85 -2.13 -12.43
C ILE A 62 3.39 -1.14 -11.41
N GLU A 63 3.38 0.14 -11.74
CA GLU A 63 3.84 1.22 -10.86
C GLU A 63 3.01 1.34 -9.58
N ALA A 64 1.68 1.25 -9.67
CA ALA A 64 0.82 1.24 -8.49
C ALA A 64 0.99 -0.04 -7.67
N ALA A 65 1.18 -1.19 -8.32
CA ALA A 65 1.48 -2.44 -7.63
C ALA A 65 2.83 -2.39 -6.89
N MET A 66 3.83 -1.73 -7.48
CA MET A 66 5.12 -1.48 -6.83
C MET A 66 4.98 -0.58 -5.60
N GLU A 67 4.17 0.48 -5.68
CA GLU A 67 3.85 1.34 -4.53
C GLU A 67 3.18 0.54 -3.40
N ILE A 68 2.17 -0.29 -3.72
CA ILE A 68 1.48 -1.14 -2.74
C ILE A 68 2.46 -2.13 -2.10
N SER A 69 3.33 -2.76 -2.89
CA SER A 69 4.36 -3.68 -2.39
C SER A 69 5.39 -2.97 -1.48
N ALA A 70 5.79 -1.75 -1.85
CA ALA A 70 6.68 -0.93 -1.02
C ALA A 70 6.02 -0.56 0.31
N LEU A 71 4.75 -0.16 0.29
CA LEU A 71 3.97 0.12 1.50
C LEU A 71 3.86 -1.12 2.39
N HIS A 72 3.65 -2.30 1.81
CA HIS A 72 3.64 -3.57 2.55
C HIS A 72 4.97 -3.81 3.28
N SER A 73 6.08 -3.67 2.55
CA SER A 73 7.44 -3.90 3.07
C SER A 73 7.81 -2.87 4.16
N ILE A 74 7.39 -1.61 3.98
CA ILE A 74 7.57 -0.54 4.95
C ILE A 74 6.77 -0.84 6.22
N HIS A 75 5.49 -1.20 6.08
CA HIS A 75 4.64 -1.51 7.23
C HIS A 75 5.18 -2.73 7.98
N GLU A 76 5.58 -3.81 7.29
CA GLU A 76 6.19 -4.98 7.94
C GLU A 76 7.47 -4.63 8.72
N ARG A 77 8.26 -3.68 8.23
CA ARG A 77 9.46 -3.20 8.93
C ARG A 77 9.14 -2.36 10.16
N LEU A 78 8.09 -1.52 10.10
CA LEU A 78 7.69 -0.61 11.17
C LEU A 78 6.81 -1.27 12.23
N TYR A 79 5.93 -2.16 11.79
CA TYR A 79 4.91 -2.85 12.57
C TYR A 79 5.01 -4.35 12.28
N PRO A 80 6.10 -5.02 12.68
CA PRO A 80 6.27 -6.43 12.40
C PRO A 80 5.09 -7.23 12.96
N PRO A 81 4.51 -8.15 12.16
CA PRO A 81 3.33 -8.89 12.60
C PRO A 81 3.72 -9.74 13.80
N LYS A 82 2.96 -9.61 14.90
CA LYS A 82 3.24 -10.29 16.17
C LYS A 82 3.21 -11.82 16.07
N ASN A 83 2.68 -12.37 14.98
CA ASN A 83 2.63 -13.79 14.66
C ASN A 83 3.36 -14.10 13.34
N LYS A 84 4.69 -13.90 13.27
CA LYS A 84 5.51 -14.66 12.32
C LYS A 84 5.57 -16.11 12.79
N ARG A 85 4.51 -16.89 12.51
CA ARG A 85 4.61 -18.35 12.59
C ARG A 85 5.28 -18.83 11.30
N TYR A 86 6.57 -19.10 11.43
CA TYR A 86 7.41 -19.80 10.47
C TYR A 86 6.83 -21.18 10.13
#